data_AF-A0A7X7PI23-F1
#
_entry.id   AF-A0A7X7PI23-F1
#
_cell.length_a   1.000
_cell.length_b   1.000
_cell.length_c   1.000
_cell.angle_alpha   90.00
_cell.angle_beta   90.00
_cell.angle_gamma   90.00
#
_symmetry.space_group_name_H-M   'P 1'
#
loop_
_entity.id
_entity.type
_entity.pdbx_description
1 polymer ?
#
loop_
_entity_poly.entity_id
_entity_poly.type
_entity_poly.pdbx_seq_one_letter_code
_entity_poly.pdbx_strand_id
1 'polypeptide(L)'
;MMKANAMLRAGFTLVEVMIALVLTAVIGAAVTSVLVTQSRFYDEQEKVSSARAVSRAAQNIMLTEFRAVEVDHGVIAAGPDSIVLRAPYALGVSCGTNLTMVHVDLMPVDSVLFADARFAGYLWRDTTDVRYTAVEGAGVTLNPVAGTSPTCTTARVATSGQTVAVSRPATGPTPPPGAAILLFQRVVYRFDDDPDVPDARALYREVPGSPNGREMMAGPFARSARFRFFEMHATTATDAPPADLSRIRGVEVVLDGLSLRPQDGQVSRTTPMRTAVFFRNRAD
;
A
#
# COMPACT_ATOMS: atom_id res chain seq x y z
N MET A 1 -13.99 -78.48 38.25
CA MET A 1 -12.53 -78.64 38.38
C MET A 1 -11.85 -77.49 37.67
N MET A 2 -11.25 -76.57 38.42
CA MET A 2 -10.67 -75.32 37.96
C MET A 2 -9.15 -75.49 37.99
N LYS A 3 -8.50 -75.64 36.84
CA LYS A 3 -7.03 -75.72 36.76
C LYS A 3 -6.48 -74.31 36.92
N ALA A 4 -5.84 -74.05 38.05
CA ALA A 4 -5.04 -72.86 38.27
C ALA A 4 -3.80 -72.92 37.37
N ASN A 5 -3.72 -72.04 36.38
CA ASN A 5 -2.47 -71.80 35.65
C ASN A 5 -1.52 -71.07 36.60
N ALA A 6 -0.51 -71.80 37.10
CA ALA A 6 0.63 -71.20 37.76
C ALA A 6 1.33 -70.27 36.76
N MET A 7 1.14 -68.97 36.92
CA MET A 7 1.93 -67.96 36.22
C MET A 7 3.38 -68.12 36.66
N LEU A 8 4.19 -68.73 35.80
CA LEU A 8 5.64 -68.72 35.91
C LEU A 8 6.11 -67.26 35.93
N ARG A 9 6.53 -66.77 37.10
CA ARG A 9 7.27 -65.51 37.22
C ARG A 9 8.68 -65.75 36.71
N ALA A 10 8.88 -65.64 35.40
CA ALA A 10 10.22 -65.56 34.83
C ALA A 10 10.80 -64.18 35.13
N GLY A 11 11.88 -64.13 35.91
CA GLY A 11 12.63 -62.90 36.13
C GLY A 11 13.42 -62.51 34.88
N PHE A 12 13.55 -61.20 34.62
CA PHE A 12 14.38 -60.68 33.53
C PHE A 12 15.85 -61.02 33.75
N THR A 13 16.54 -61.46 32.70
CA THR A 13 17.99 -61.63 32.75
C THR A 13 18.68 -60.27 32.58
N LEU A 14 19.84 -60.08 33.21
CA LEU A 14 20.62 -58.84 33.11
C LEU A 14 20.93 -58.47 31.65
N VAL A 15 21.20 -59.47 30.82
CA VAL A 15 21.46 -59.30 29.38
C VAL A 15 20.24 -58.74 28.66
N GLU A 16 19.04 -59.21 28.98
CA GLU A 16 17.79 -58.74 28.38
C GLU A 16 17.49 -57.28 28.72
N VAL A 17 17.78 -56.86 29.95
CA VAL A 17 17.67 -55.45 30.38
C VAL A 17 18.69 -54.57 29.65
N MET A 18 19.94 -55.03 29.49
CA MET A 18 20.95 -54.29 28.74
C MET A 18 20.57 -54.09 27.27
N ILE A 19 20.06 -55.15 26.62
CA ILE A 19 19.59 -55.07 25.22
C ILE A 19 18.41 -54.09 25.11
N ALA A 20 17.45 -54.15 26.03
CA ALA A 20 16.30 -53.24 26.05
C ALA A 20 16.74 -51.76 26.20
N LEU A 21 17.72 -51.48 27.07
CA LEU A 21 18.26 -50.12 27.25
C LEU A 21 18.94 -49.61 25.98
N VAL A 22 19.76 -50.43 25.32
CA VAL A 22 20.44 -50.04 24.08
C VAL A 22 19.44 -49.77 22.97
N LEU A 23 18.44 -50.65 22.78
CA LEU A 23 17.40 -50.46 21.77
C LEU A 23 16.59 -49.19 22.03
N THR A 24 16.21 -48.94 23.29
CA THR A 24 15.49 -47.72 23.67
C THR A 24 16.32 -46.47 23.40
N ALA A 25 17.63 -46.49 23.67
CA ALA A 25 18.53 -45.38 23.39
C ALA A 25 18.65 -45.09 21.88
N VAL A 26 18.78 -46.13 21.05
CA VAL A 26 18.85 -45.98 19.57
C VAL A 26 17.54 -45.43 19.01
N ILE A 27 16.40 -45.95 19.47
CA ILE A 27 15.07 -45.47 19.04
C ILE A 27 14.85 -44.03 19.52
N GLY A 28 15.19 -43.72 20.77
CA GLY A 28 15.11 -42.37 21.33
C GLY A 28 15.95 -41.36 20.55
N ALA A 29 17.17 -41.73 20.15
CA ALA A 29 18.02 -40.92 19.31
C ALA A 29 17.43 -40.70 17.91
N ALA A 30 16.85 -41.75 17.30
CA ALA A 30 16.20 -41.67 15.99
C ALA A 30 14.95 -40.78 16.00
N VAL A 31 14.11 -40.87 17.04
CA VAL A 31 12.93 -40.01 17.19
C VAL A 31 13.35 -38.55 17.38
N THR A 32 14.36 -38.31 18.22
CA THR A 32 14.86 -36.96 18.47
C THR A 32 15.45 -36.32 17.21
N SER A 33 16.21 -37.07 16.40
CA SER A 33 16.79 -36.54 15.16
C SER A 33 15.72 -36.19 14.12
N VAL A 34 14.65 -36.97 14.04
CA VAL A 34 13.50 -36.68 13.17
C VAL A 34 12.79 -35.41 13.64
N LEU A 35 12.52 -35.27 14.94
CA LEU A 35 11.88 -34.07 15.49
C LEU A 35 12.71 -32.80 15.23
N VAL A 36 14.03 -32.84 15.45
CA VAL A 36 14.92 -31.70 15.18
C VAL A 36 14.91 -31.31 13.70
N THR A 37 14.91 -32.31 12.81
CA THR A 37 14.87 -32.08 11.36
C THR A 37 13.55 -31.45 10.93
N GLN A 38 12.43 -31.94 11.46
CA GLN A 38 11.11 -31.38 11.20
C GLN A 38 11.00 -29.94 11.71
N SER A 39 11.44 -29.65 12.94
CA SER A 39 11.41 -28.29 13.49
C SER A 39 12.19 -27.30 12.63
N ARG A 40 13.42 -27.65 12.21
CA ARG A 40 14.22 -26.78 11.31
C ARG A 40 13.54 -26.53 9.98
N PHE A 41 12.89 -27.56 9.42
CA PHE A 41 12.16 -27.42 8.16
C PHE A 41 10.92 -26.53 8.30
N TYR A 42 10.18 -26.65 9.42
CA TYR A 42 9.05 -25.77 9.71
C TYR A 42 9.50 -24.31 9.91
N ASP A 43 10.60 -24.09 10.64
CA ASP A 43 11.16 -22.75 10.82
C ASP A 43 11.53 -22.10 9.47
N GLU A 44 12.16 -22.86 8.56
CA GLU A 44 12.50 -22.34 7.23
C GLU A 44 11.26 -22.04 6.38
N GLN A 45 10.22 -22.87 6.46
CA GLN A 45 8.96 -22.60 5.78
C GLN A 45 8.25 -21.37 6.35
N GLU A 46 8.24 -21.18 7.66
CA GLU A 46 7.63 -20.01 8.30
C GLU A 46 8.33 -18.72 7.85
N LYS A 47 9.67 -18.71 7.77
CA LYS A 47 10.44 -17.56 7.27
C LYS A 47 10.06 -17.18 5.84
N VAL A 48 9.99 -18.18 4.94
CA VAL A 48 9.61 -17.95 3.54
C VAL A 48 8.15 -17.48 3.43
N SER A 49 7.25 -18.06 4.23
CA SER A 49 5.85 -17.66 4.28
C SER A 49 5.68 -16.23 4.76
N SER A 50 6.36 -15.86 5.84
CA SER A 50 6.37 -14.51 6.41
C SER A 50 6.87 -13.46 5.42
N ALA A 51 8.02 -13.69 4.77
CA ALA A 51 8.57 -12.77 3.76
C ALA A 51 7.61 -12.54 2.58
N ARG A 52 6.91 -13.60 2.14
CA ARG A 52 5.88 -13.51 1.09
C ARG A 52 4.64 -12.75 1.55
N ALA A 53 4.22 -12.92 2.80
CA ALA A 53 3.07 -12.24 3.37
C ALA A 53 3.28 -10.72 3.40
N VAL A 54 4.45 -10.27 3.87
CA VAL A 54 4.84 -8.84 3.88
C VAL A 54 4.79 -8.25 2.48
N SER A 55 5.40 -8.94 1.51
CA SER A 55 5.44 -8.48 0.12
C SER A 55 4.03 -8.38 -0.48
N ARG A 56 3.16 -9.37 -0.26
CA ARG A 56 1.77 -9.37 -0.74
C ARG A 56 0.92 -8.28 -0.08
N ALA A 57 1.12 -8.02 1.21
CA ALA A 57 0.41 -6.95 1.91
C ALA A 57 0.70 -5.58 1.28
N ALA A 58 1.98 -5.26 1.05
CA ALA A 58 2.37 -4.03 0.36
C ALA A 58 1.80 -3.95 -1.06
N GLN A 59 1.82 -5.05 -1.81
CA GLN A 59 1.25 -5.07 -3.16
C GLN A 59 -0.23 -4.75 -3.19
N ASN A 60 -1.02 -5.33 -2.28
CA ASN A 60 -2.46 -5.08 -2.24
C ASN A 60 -2.78 -3.62 -1.91
N ILE A 61 -2.01 -3.01 -1.00
CA ILE A 61 -2.13 -1.59 -0.65
C ILE A 61 -1.81 -0.73 -1.88
N MET A 62 -0.62 -0.93 -2.47
CA MET A 62 -0.18 -0.15 -3.63
C MET A 62 -1.08 -0.31 -4.85
N LEU A 63 -1.54 -1.53 -5.15
CA LEU A 63 -2.47 -1.77 -6.26
C LEU A 63 -3.79 -1.02 -6.07
N THR A 64 -4.26 -0.90 -4.83
CA THR A 64 -5.52 -0.21 -4.54
C THR A 64 -5.33 1.30 -4.66
N GLU A 65 -4.26 1.85 -4.06
CA GLU A 65 -4.03 3.30 -4.02
C GLU A 65 -3.51 3.85 -5.34
N PHE A 66 -2.59 3.16 -6.03
CA PHE A 66 -1.99 3.67 -7.27
C PHE A 66 -2.93 3.57 -8.47
N ARG A 67 -3.93 2.67 -8.43
CA ARG A 67 -4.97 2.61 -9.49
C ARG A 67 -5.90 3.81 -9.49
N ALA A 68 -6.02 4.52 -8.37
CA ALA A 68 -6.84 5.72 -8.26
C ALA A 68 -6.10 7.00 -8.74
N VAL A 69 -4.81 6.87 -9.07
CA VAL A 69 -3.98 7.98 -9.54
C VAL A 69 -4.36 8.35 -10.96
N GLU A 70 -4.55 9.65 -11.17
CA GLU A 70 -4.84 10.22 -12.49
C GLU A 70 -3.60 10.19 -13.39
N VAL A 71 -3.80 10.17 -14.70
CA VAL A 71 -2.78 9.79 -15.68
C VAL A 71 -1.76 10.90 -15.95
N ASP A 72 -2.22 12.12 -16.17
CA ASP A 72 -1.40 13.22 -16.69
C ASP A 72 -0.79 14.05 -15.55
N HIS A 73 -1.52 14.17 -14.46
CA HIS A 73 -1.19 14.95 -13.27
C HIS A 73 -1.36 14.14 -11.98
N GLY A 74 -1.35 12.81 -12.01
CA GLY A 74 -1.38 12.04 -10.77
C GLY A 74 -0.08 12.05 -9.98
N VAL A 75 1.07 12.16 -10.66
CA VAL A 75 2.39 12.16 -10.02
C VAL A 75 2.89 13.60 -9.82
N ILE A 76 3.35 13.92 -8.62
CA ILE A 76 3.92 15.25 -8.27
C ILE A 76 5.44 15.19 -8.26
N ALA A 77 5.98 14.14 -7.67
CA ALA A 77 7.40 13.90 -7.56
C ALA A 77 7.65 12.39 -7.57
N ALA A 78 8.77 12.00 -8.16
CA ALA A 78 9.15 10.61 -8.29
C ALA A 78 10.66 10.47 -8.04
N GLY A 79 11.03 9.38 -7.39
CA GLY A 79 12.40 8.98 -7.14
C GLY A 79 12.46 7.50 -6.81
N PRO A 80 13.66 6.90 -6.78
CA PRO A 80 13.81 5.47 -6.54
C PRO A 80 13.29 5.04 -5.16
N ASP A 81 13.35 5.93 -4.17
CA ASP A 81 12.96 5.62 -2.80
C ASP A 81 11.63 6.23 -2.38
N SER A 82 11.11 7.21 -3.14
CA SER A 82 9.88 7.90 -2.80
C SER A 82 9.07 8.30 -4.03
N ILE A 83 7.76 8.30 -3.89
CA ILE A 83 6.83 8.79 -4.89
C ILE A 83 5.73 9.59 -4.22
N VAL A 84 5.41 10.75 -4.81
CA VAL A 84 4.37 11.65 -4.32
C VAL A 84 3.24 11.67 -5.32
N LEU A 85 2.05 11.31 -4.86
CA LEU A 85 0.86 11.08 -5.67
C LEU A 85 -0.27 12.01 -5.23
N ARG A 86 -1.11 12.41 -6.18
CA ARG A 86 -2.41 13.05 -5.95
C ARG A 86 -3.44 11.93 -5.78
N ALA A 87 -3.84 11.68 -4.54
CA ALA A 87 -4.86 10.69 -4.23
C ALA A 87 -6.24 11.38 -4.17
N PRO A 88 -7.17 11.05 -5.09
CA PRO A 88 -8.52 11.60 -5.03
C PRO A 88 -9.27 11.00 -3.83
N TYR A 89 -9.99 11.83 -3.09
CA TYR A 89 -10.80 11.38 -1.94
C TYR A 89 -12.28 11.81 -2.04
N ALA A 90 -12.60 12.79 -2.88
CA ALA A 90 -13.97 13.19 -3.16
C ALA A 90 -14.14 13.49 -4.66
N LEU A 91 -15.32 13.15 -5.18
CA LEU A 91 -15.73 13.45 -6.55
C LEU A 91 -16.99 14.32 -6.50
N GLY A 92 -17.09 15.24 -7.45
CA GLY A 92 -18.24 16.11 -7.59
C GLY A 92 -18.32 16.72 -8.97
N VAL A 93 -19.24 17.66 -9.11
CA VAL A 93 -19.47 18.42 -10.34
C VAL A 93 -19.42 19.90 -10.03
N SER A 94 -18.85 20.68 -10.94
CA SER A 94 -18.84 22.13 -10.84
C SER A 94 -20.24 22.68 -11.02
N CYS A 95 -20.71 23.47 -10.07
CA CYS A 95 -21.93 24.24 -10.22
C CYS A 95 -21.69 25.55 -10.99
N GLY A 96 -20.45 26.02 -10.97
CA GLY A 96 -20.05 27.30 -11.53
C GLY A 96 -19.02 28.01 -10.67
N THR A 97 -18.47 29.09 -11.21
CA THR A 97 -17.37 29.83 -10.61
C THR A 97 -17.75 31.28 -10.37
N ASN A 98 -17.27 31.86 -9.27
CA ASN A 98 -17.26 33.31 -9.07
C ASN A 98 -15.83 33.86 -9.23
N LEU A 99 -15.57 35.09 -8.79
CA LEU A 99 -14.27 35.75 -8.98
C LEU A 99 -13.10 34.99 -8.34
N THR A 100 -13.31 34.31 -7.19
CA THR A 100 -12.23 33.69 -6.40
C THR A 100 -12.50 32.26 -5.97
N MET A 101 -13.69 31.71 -6.25
CA MET A 101 -14.11 30.39 -5.82
C MET A 101 -14.81 29.61 -6.94
N VAL A 102 -14.66 28.30 -6.90
CA VAL A 102 -15.45 27.32 -7.65
C VAL A 102 -16.40 26.65 -6.67
N HIS A 103 -17.69 26.67 -6.98
CA HIS A 103 -18.70 25.93 -6.22
C HIS A 103 -18.81 24.53 -6.80
N VAL A 104 -18.65 23.53 -5.95
CA VAL A 104 -18.66 22.12 -6.31
C VAL A 104 -19.73 21.43 -5.49
N ASP A 105 -20.57 20.68 -6.17
CA ASP A 105 -21.50 19.77 -5.52
C ASP A 105 -20.87 18.38 -5.48
N LEU A 106 -20.59 17.89 -4.28
CA LEU A 106 -19.95 16.61 -4.08
C LEU A 106 -20.98 15.49 -4.18
N MET A 107 -20.55 14.38 -4.75
CA MET A 107 -21.29 13.12 -4.61
C MET A 107 -21.26 12.71 -3.12
N PRO A 108 -22.17 11.83 -2.68
CA PRO A 108 -22.12 11.31 -1.32
C PRO A 108 -20.76 10.69 -1.05
N VAL A 109 -20.03 11.30 -0.11
CA VAL A 109 -18.72 10.84 0.35
C VAL A 109 -18.85 10.32 1.77
N ASP A 110 -18.00 9.36 2.13
CA ASP A 110 -17.88 8.92 3.50
C ASP A 110 -17.42 10.11 4.38
N SER A 111 -18.17 10.38 5.46
CA SER A 111 -17.95 11.56 6.28
C SER A 111 -16.63 11.49 7.06
N VAL A 112 -16.16 10.30 7.41
CA VAL A 112 -14.87 10.10 8.10
C VAL A 112 -13.73 10.35 7.14
N LEU A 113 -13.78 9.75 5.95
CA LEU A 113 -12.78 9.97 4.90
C LEU A 113 -12.67 11.44 4.51
N PHE A 114 -13.80 12.14 4.39
CA PHE A 114 -13.82 13.56 4.06
C PHE A 114 -13.27 14.44 5.19
N ALA A 115 -13.55 14.10 6.46
CA ALA A 115 -13.07 14.84 7.62
C ALA A 115 -11.55 14.67 7.87
N ASP A 116 -11.03 13.47 7.62
CA ASP A 116 -9.61 13.14 7.83
C ASP A 116 -8.72 13.55 6.66
N ALA A 117 -9.28 13.71 5.46
CA ALA A 117 -8.51 14.09 4.28
C ALA A 117 -7.84 15.47 4.42
N ARG A 118 -6.63 15.58 3.88
CA ARG A 118 -5.89 16.85 3.81
C ARG A 118 -5.99 17.44 2.42
N PHE A 119 -6.94 18.35 2.26
CA PHE A 119 -7.15 19.06 1.00
C PHE A 119 -5.83 19.71 0.52
N ALA A 120 -5.38 19.30 -0.67
CA ALA A 120 -4.20 19.88 -1.32
C ALA A 120 -4.55 20.63 -2.60
N GLY A 121 -5.71 20.32 -3.20
CA GLY A 121 -6.18 20.93 -4.42
C GLY A 121 -7.32 20.14 -5.05
N TYR A 122 -7.66 20.52 -6.28
CA TYR A 122 -8.66 19.81 -7.07
C TYR A 122 -8.20 19.65 -8.52
N LEU A 123 -8.65 18.57 -9.14
CA LEU A 123 -8.53 18.31 -10.57
C LEU A 123 -9.90 18.53 -11.18
N TRP A 124 -9.96 19.13 -12.36
CA TRP A 124 -11.21 19.21 -13.11
C TRP A 124 -10.98 18.77 -14.56
N ARG A 125 -11.97 18.12 -15.15
CA ARG A 125 -11.86 17.63 -16.53
C ARG A 125 -12.28 18.71 -17.51
N ASP A 126 -11.37 19.10 -18.40
CA ASP A 126 -11.70 20.00 -19.50
C ASP A 126 -12.62 19.29 -20.50
N THR A 127 -13.70 19.97 -20.87
CA THR A 127 -14.67 19.47 -21.86
C THR A 127 -14.13 19.49 -23.29
N THR A 128 -13.07 20.27 -23.53
CA THR A 128 -12.47 20.48 -24.86
C THR A 128 -11.37 19.47 -25.14
N ASP A 129 -10.41 19.34 -24.20
CA ASP A 129 -9.24 18.48 -24.36
C ASP A 129 -9.39 17.13 -23.64
N VAL A 130 -10.49 16.92 -22.91
CA VAL A 130 -10.82 15.67 -22.19
C VAL A 130 -9.82 15.32 -21.06
N ARG A 131 -8.76 16.13 -20.90
CA ARG A 131 -7.71 16.02 -19.88
C ARG A 131 -8.12 16.64 -18.56
N TYR A 132 -7.52 16.15 -17.48
CA TYR A 132 -7.64 16.80 -16.19
C TYR A 132 -6.69 17.99 -16.11
N THR A 133 -7.11 19.07 -15.47
CA THR A 133 -6.26 20.20 -15.11
C THR A 133 -6.17 20.24 -13.58
N ALA A 134 -4.94 20.23 -13.05
CA ALA A 134 -4.70 20.33 -11.62
C ALA A 134 -4.65 21.79 -11.16
N VAL A 135 -5.38 22.10 -10.09
CA VAL A 135 -5.31 23.39 -9.40
C VAL A 135 -4.89 23.16 -7.95
N GLU A 136 -3.69 23.63 -7.62
CA GLU A 136 -3.07 23.52 -6.29
C GLU A 136 -2.11 24.68 -6.04
N GLY A 137 -1.72 24.87 -4.78
CA GLY A 137 -0.72 25.88 -4.39
C GLY A 137 -1.10 26.67 -3.14
N ALA A 138 -0.22 27.59 -2.76
CA ALA A 138 -0.44 28.47 -1.62
C ALA A 138 -1.69 29.34 -1.87
N GLY A 139 -2.67 29.27 -0.97
CA GLY A 139 -3.94 30.00 -1.07
C GLY A 139 -5.09 29.22 -1.71
N VAL A 140 -4.87 27.99 -2.20
CA VAL A 140 -5.95 27.08 -2.57
C VAL A 140 -6.53 26.49 -1.29
N THR A 141 -7.77 26.87 -0.95
CA THR A 141 -8.45 26.50 0.29
C THR A 141 -9.79 25.85 -0.02
N LEU A 142 -10.17 24.90 0.82
CA LEU A 142 -11.49 24.29 0.83
C LEU A 142 -12.32 25.00 1.88
N ASN A 143 -13.40 25.64 1.46
CA ASN A 143 -14.38 26.26 2.33
C ASN A 143 -15.69 25.47 2.25
N PRO A 144 -16.00 24.62 3.23
CA PRO A 144 -17.29 23.93 3.25
C PRO A 144 -18.42 24.95 3.28
N VAL A 145 -19.37 24.84 2.35
CA VAL A 145 -20.54 25.72 2.32
C VAL A 145 -21.62 25.08 3.19
N ALA A 146 -22.10 25.81 4.20
CA ALA A 146 -23.22 25.34 4.99
C ALA A 146 -24.49 25.33 4.13
N GLY A 147 -25.12 24.16 3.99
CA GLY A 147 -26.33 23.99 3.19
C GLY A 147 -26.06 23.91 1.68
N THR A 148 -26.97 24.47 0.87
CA THR A 148 -26.87 24.49 -0.60
C THR A 148 -26.30 25.82 -1.09
N SER A 149 -25.24 25.76 -1.89
CA SER A 149 -24.72 26.94 -2.58
C SER A 149 -25.78 27.54 -3.53
N PRO A 150 -26.07 28.86 -3.48
CA PRO A 150 -26.97 29.52 -4.43
C PRO A 150 -26.53 29.31 -5.88
N THR A 151 -25.23 29.17 -6.12
CA THR A 151 -24.65 28.85 -7.43
C THR A 151 -25.11 27.48 -7.92
N CYS A 152 -25.10 26.46 -7.05
CA CYS A 152 -25.58 25.12 -7.37
C CYS A 152 -27.09 25.07 -7.61
N THR A 153 -27.86 25.77 -6.76
CA THR A 153 -29.32 25.88 -6.93
C THR A 153 -29.68 26.53 -8.26
N THR A 154 -28.97 27.61 -8.64
CA THR A 154 -29.19 28.31 -9.92
C THR A 154 -28.80 27.45 -11.12
N ALA A 155 -27.68 26.73 -11.02
CA ALA A 155 -27.22 25.82 -12.05
C ALA A 155 -28.06 24.53 -12.17
N ARG A 156 -29.00 24.29 -11.23
CA ARG A 156 -29.80 23.07 -11.12
C ARG A 156 -28.96 21.80 -11.04
N VAL A 157 -27.83 21.90 -10.34
CA VAL A 157 -26.91 20.78 -10.09
C VAL A 157 -27.14 20.32 -8.66
N ALA A 158 -27.54 19.06 -8.50
CA ALA A 158 -27.80 18.42 -7.20
C ALA A 158 -27.37 16.94 -7.24
N THR A 159 -26.29 16.58 -6.56
CA THR A 159 -25.74 15.23 -6.43
C THR A 159 -26.09 14.57 -5.10
N SER A 160 -27.03 15.13 -4.33
CA SER A 160 -27.49 14.66 -3.00
C SER A 160 -26.42 14.63 -1.89
N GLY A 161 -25.21 15.11 -2.18
CA GLY A 161 -24.13 15.23 -1.19
C GLY A 161 -24.03 16.64 -0.61
N GLN A 162 -22.80 17.04 -0.30
CA GLN A 162 -22.49 18.34 0.31
C GLN A 162 -21.95 19.31 -0.75
N THR A 163 -22.35 20.58 -0.66
CA THR A 163 -21.74 21.65 -1.48
C THR A 163 -20.50 22.24 -0.80
N VAL A 164 -19.45 22.44 -1.57
CA VAL A 164 -18.19 23.04 -1.11
C VAL A 164 -17.76 24.14 -2.07
N ALA A 165 -17.04 25.14 -1.54
CA ALA A 165 -16.40 26.16 -2.33
C ALA A 165 -14.88 25.97 -2.23
N VAL A 166 -14.22 25.78 -3.35
CA VAL A 166 -12.75 25.73 -3.42
C VAL A 166 -12.24 27.03 -4.00
N SER A 167 -11.22 27.63 -3.39
CA SER A 167 -10.64 28.84 -3.96
C SER A 167 -9.92 28.51 -5.27
N ARG A 168 -9.85 29.49 -6.16
CA ARG A 168 -9.15 29.39 -7.44
C ARG A 168 -8.18 30.56 -7.62
N PRO A 169 -7.12 30.37 -8.42
CA PRO A 169 -6.32 31.48 -8.91
C PRO A 169 -7.18 32.48 -9.67
N ALA A 170 -6.90 33.78 -9.50
CA ALA A 170 -7.59 34.84 -10.23
C ALA A 170 -7.38 34.73 -11.76
N THR A 171 -6.21 34.22 -12.16
CA THR A 171 -5.81 33.96 -13.55
C THR A 171 -5.70 32.46 -13.80
N GLY A 172 -6.44 31.96 -14.79
CA GLY A 172 -6.39 30.55 -15.18
C GLY A 172 -7.73 30.06 -15.74
N PRO A 173 -7.72 28.87 -16.37
CA PRO A 173 -8.94 28.28 -16.90
C PRO A 173 -9.89 27.93 -15.75
N THR A 174 -11.17 28.23 -15.95
CA THR A 174 -12.23 27.98 -14.97
C THR A 174 -13.04 26.76 -15.39
N PRO A 175 -13.33 25.82 -14.47
CA PRO A 175 -14.20 24.71 -14.78
C PRO A 175 -15.58 25.23 -15.20
N PRO A 176 -16.10 24.86 -16.38
CA PRO A 176 -17.46 25.22 -16.76
C PRO A 176 -18.47 24.52 -15.85
N PRO A 177 -19.68 25.09 -15.67
CA PRO A 177 -20.77 24.39 -14.99
C PRO A 177 -21.00 23.00 -15.60
N GLY A 178 -21.09 21.97 -14.75
CA GLY A 178 -21.20 20.56 -15.14
C GLY A 178 -19.87 19.81 -15.28
N ALA A 179 -18.71 20.48 -15.22
CA ALA A 179 -17.42 19.80 -15.29
C ALA A 179 -17.21 18.87 -14.08
N ALA A 180 -16.67 17.67 -14.31
CA ALA A 180 -16.31 16.74 -13.24
C ALA A 180 -15.10 17.27 -12.47
N ILE A 181 -15.19 17.27 -11.14
CA ILE A 181 -14.15 17.75 -10.23
C ILE A 181 -13.77 16.64 -9.24
N LEU A 182 -12.48 16.39 -9.08
CA LEU A 182 -11.91 15.51 -8.07
C LEU A 182 -11.16 16.35 -7.04
N LEU A 183 -11.53 16.24 -5.76
CA LEU A 183 -10.70 16.78 -4.68
C LEU A 183 -9.63 15.76 -4.35
N PHE A 184 -8.40 16.23 -4.18
CA PHE A 184 -7.26 15.36 -3.89
C PHE A 184 -6.45 15.84 -2.69
N GLN A 185 -5.76 14.87 -2.10
CA GLN A 185 -4.72 15.09 -1.11
C GLN A 185 -3.38 14.61 -1.66
N ARG A 186 -2.29 15.15 -1.12
CA ARG A 186 -0.95 14.66 -1.43
C ARG A 186 -0.63 13.50 -0.52
N VAL A 187 -0.20 12.39 -1.11
CA VAL A 187 0.27 11.22 -0.37
C VAL A 187 1.68 10.90 -0.82
N VAL A 188 2.59 10.81 0.15
CA VAL A 188 3.99 10.45 -0.05
C VAL A 188 4.15 9.00 0.34
N TYR A 189 4.58 8.16 -0.59
CA TYR A 189 5.05 6.82 -0.30
C TYR A 189 6.57 6.83 -0.29
N ARG A 190 7.19 6.23 0.72
CA ARG A 190 8.64 6.17 0.82
C ARG A 190 9.10 4.84 1.39
N PHE A 191 10.16 4.28 0.82
CA PHE A 191 10.95 3.26 1.50
C PHE A 191 11.96 3.96 2.42
N ASP A 192 11.89 3.69 3.71
CA ASP A 192 12.79 4.26 4.72
C ASP A 192 13.29 3.17 5.65
N ASP A 193 14.24 3.48 6.54
CA ASP A 193 14.76 2.52 7.51
C ASP A 193 13.63 1.95 8.40
N ASP A 194 13.66 0.63 8.60
CA ASP A 194 12.76 -0.07 9.53
C ASP A 194 13.34 0.02 10.95
N PRO A 195 12.61 0.61 11.93
CA PRO A 195 13.11 0.74 13.31
C PRO A 195 13.15 -0.60 14.05
N ASP A 196 12.36 -1.59 13.62
CA ASP A 196 12.23 -2.88 14.30
C ASP A 196 13.24 -3.92 13.79
N VAL A 197 13.74 -3.74 12.56
CA VAL A 197 14.67 -4.68 11.92
C VAL A 197 15.90 -3.95 11.36
N PRO A 198 17.10 -4.13 11.96
CA PRO A 198 18.34 -3.53 11.45
C PRO A 198 18.61 -3.91 9.99
N ASP A 199 19.13 -2.94 9.22
CA ASP A 199 19.43 -3.07 7.79
C ASP A 199 18.24 -3.40 6.88
N ALA A 200 17.02 -3.36 7.39
CA ALA A 200 15.80 -3.47 6.60
C ALA A 200 15.20 -2.09 6.29
N ARG A 201 14.28 -2.09 5.33
CA ARG A 201 13.45 -0.94 4.97
C ARG A 201 11.99 -1.26 5.19
N ALA A 202 11.20 -0.27 5.54
CA ALA A 202 9.75 -0.36 5.55
C ALA A 202 9.13 0.62 4.53
N LEU A 203 7.95 0.28 4.04
CA LEU A 203 7.12 1.16 3.23
C LEU A 203 6.31 2.05 4.16
N TYR A 204 6.56 3.34 4.05
CA TYR A 204 5.82 4.38 4.76
C TYR A 204 4.86 5.11 3.83
N ARG A 205 3.74 5.52 4.40
CA ARG A 205 2.76 6.44 3.83
C ARG A 205 2.69 7.67 4.70
N GLU A 206 2.77 8.84 4.09
CA GLU A 206 2.68 10.12 4.78
C GLU A 206 1.72 11.04 4.03
N VAL A 207 0.83 11.67 4.77
CA VAL A 207 -0.05 12.73 4.27
C VAL A 207 0.43 14.04 4.90
N PRO A 208 1.04 14.97 4.13
CA PRO A 208 1.54 16.21 4.68
C PRO A 208 0.46 16.99 5.44
N GLY A 209 0.77 17.41 6.67
CA GLY A 209 -0.20 18.08 7.56
C GLY A 209 -1.15 17.13 8.30
N SER A 210 -0.99 15.82 8.19
CA SER A 210 -1.68 14.85 9.05
C SER A 210 -1.05 14.82 10.46
N PRO A 211 -1.86 14.78 11.54
CA PRO A 211 -1.37 14.63 12.91
C PRO A 211 -0.71 13.26 13.15
N ASN A 212 -1.05 12.26 12.32
CA ASN A 212 -0.54 10.89 12.46
C ASN A 212 0.88 10.74 11.89
N GLY A 213 1.43 11.79 11.26
CA GLY A 213 2.78 11.78 10.70
C GLY A 213 2.95 10.72 9.60
N ARG A 214 4.07 10.00 9.68
CA ARG A 214 4.39 8.87 8.80
C ARG A 214 3.82 7.57 9.39
N GLU A 215 3.08 6.83 8.59
CA GLU A 215 2.50 5.54 8.94
C GLU A 215 3.27 4.42 8.25
N MET A 216 3.67 3.38 9.01
CA MET A 216 4.28 2.19 8.44
C MET A 216 3.18 1.29 7.85
N MET A 217 3.21 1.09 6.54
CA MET A 217 2.21 0.28 5.84
C MET A 217 2.60 -1.19 5.77
N ALA A 218 3.89 -1.45 5.53
CA ALA A 218 4.42 -2.80 5.41
C ALA A 218 5.94 -2.81 5.61
N GLY A 219 6.45 -3.89 6.18
CA GLY A 219 7.86 -4.16 6.40
C GLY A 219 8.01 -5.51 7.09
N PRO A 220 9.22 -6.09 7.16
CA PRO A 220 10.49 -5.56 6.67
C PRO A 220 10.78 -5.94 5.20
N PHE A 221 11.50 -5.07 4.49
CA PHE A 221 12.02 -5.26 3.14
C PHE A 221 13.56 -5.19 3.10
N ALA A 222 14.17 -5.83 2.10
CA ALA A 222 15.59 -5.70 1.83
C ALA A 222 15.93 -4.29 1.31
N ARG A 223 17.20 -3.90 1.43
CA ARG A 223 17.74 -2.61 0.92
C ARG A 223 17.49 -2.40 -0.58
N SER A 224 17.29 -3.47 -1.34
CA SER A 224 16.97 -3.45 -2.77
C SER A 224 15.57 -2.94 -3.10
N ALA A 225 14.66 -2.85 -2.12
CA ALA A 225 13.30 -2.36 -2.32
C ALA A 225 13.30 -0.91 -2.80
N ARG A 226 12.61 -0.65 -3.90
CA ARG A 226 12.61 0.63 -4.61
C ARG A 226 11.45 0.73 -5.62
N PHE A 227 11.20 1.95 -6.07
CA PHE A 227 10.34 2.27 -7.19
C PHE A 227 11.14 2.35 -8.49
N ARG A 228 10.52 1.85 -9.56
CA ARG A 228 11.00 1.94 -10.95
C ARG A 228 9.83 2.41 -11.81
N PHE A 229 10.11 3.07 -12.91
CA PHE A 229 9.11 3.84 -13.65
C PHE A 229 8.94 3.30 -15.05
N PHE A 230 7.67 3.10 -15.46
CA PHE A 230 7.35 2.85 -16.86
C PHE A 230 7.11 4.20 -17.54
N GLU A 231 7.94 4.53 -18.53
CA GLU A 231 7.70 5.66 -19.41
C GLU A 231 6.68 5.28 -20.52
N MET A 232 6.03 6.28 -21.10
CA MET A 232 5.18 6.10 -22.28
C MET A 232 5.84 5.24 -23.37
N HIS A 233 5.08 4.26 -23.86
CA HIS A 233 5.47 3.25 -24.86
C HIS A 233 6.67 2.36 -24.50
N ALA A 234 7.30 2.56 -23.33
CA ALA A 234 8.36 1.69 -22.85
C ALA A 234 7.78 0.40 -22.29
N THR A 235 8.36 -0.73 -22.69
CA THR A 235 8.00 -2.06 -22.19
C THR A 235 8.79 -2.45 -20.93
N THR A 236 9.80 -1.66 -20.57
CA THR A 236 10.70 -1.93 -19.45
C THR A 236 10.75 -0.76 -18.49
N ALA A 237 10.69 -1.04 -17.19
CA ALA A 237 10.83 -0.02 -16.16
C ALA A 237 12.29 0.44 -16.00
N THR A 238 12.48 1.74 -15.75
CA THR A 238 13.77 2.38 -15.49
C THR A 238 13.89 2.79 -14.03
N ASP A 239 15.10 2.81 -13.48
CA ASP A 239 15.32 3.20 -12.08
C ASP A 239 15.24 4.73 -11.88
N ALA A 240 15.50 5.52 -12.94
CA ALA A 240 15.31 6.96 -12.93
C ALA A 240 13.92 7.32 -13.51
N PRO A 241 13.17 8.24 -12.89
CA PRO A 241 11.94 8.77 -13.47
C PRO A 241 12.26 9.65 -14.69
N PRO A 242 11.34 9.74 -15.68
CA PRO A 242 11.46 10.68 -16.78
C PRO A 242 11.52 12.13 -16.29
N ALA A 243 12.19 13.02 -17.04
CA ALA A 243 12.25 14.44 -16.72
C ALA A 243 10.85 15.11 -16.70
N ASP A 244 9.97 14.64 -17.58
CA ASP A 244 8.55 15.00 -17.58
C ASP A 244 7.73 13.89 -16.91
N LEU A 245 7.25 14.17 -15.70
CA LEU A 245 6.50 13.20 -14.89
C LEU A 245 5.14 12.85 -15.48
N SER A 246 4.59 13.69 -16.37
CA SER A 246 3.34 13.37 -17.08
C SER A 246 3.50 12.20 -18.05
N ARG A 247 4.73 11.80 -18.39
CA ARG A 247 5.05 10.63 -19.23
C ARG A 247 5.09 9.31 -18.45
N ILE A 248 4.93 9.34 -17.13
CA ILE A 248 4.90 8.12 -16.32
C ILE A 248 3.57 7.41 -16.57
N ARG A 249 3.64 6.20 -17.11
CA ARG A 249 2.49 5.31 -17.36
C ARG A 249 2.14 4.46 -16.15
N GLY A 250 3.14 4.15 -15.34
CA GLY A 250 2.99 3.30 -14.18
C GLY A 250 4.30 3.13 -13.43
N VAL A 251 4.22 2.37 -12.35
CA VAL A 251 5.33 2.14 -11.42
C VAL A 251 5.52 0.64 -11.27
N GLU A 252 6.75 0.18 -11.46
CA GLU A 252 7.18 -1.12 -10.98
C GLU A 252 7.72 -0.95 -9.56
N VAL A 253 7.21 -1.74 -8.63
CA VAL A 253 7.66 -1.73 -7.25
C VAL A 253 8.42 -3.03 -6.98
N VAL A 254 9.67 -2.87 -6.55
CA VAL A 254 10.51 -3.97 -6.06
C VAL A 254 10.26 -4.10 -4.56
N LEU A 255 9.66 -5.21 -4.16
CA LEU A 255 9.21 -5.53 -2.81
C LEU A 255 9.89 -6.82 -2.35
N ASP A 256 11.20 -6.75 -2.14
CA ASP A 256 11.98 -7.90 -1.70
C ASP A 256 11.78 -8.09 -0.19
N GLY A 257 10.74 -8.82 0.21
CA GLY A 257 10.36 -9.01 1.61
C GLY A 257 11.39 -9.82 2.40
N LEU A 258 11.57 -9.45 3.68
CA LEU A 258 12.40 -10.15 4.65
C LEU A 258 11.52 -10.89 5.67
N SER A 259 12.04 -11.99 6.19
CA SER A 259 11.42 -12.71 7.32
C SER A 259 11.62 -11.95 8.64
N LEU A 260 10.56 -11.80 9.44
CA LEU A 260 10.56 -11.09 10.74
C LEU A 260 11.46 -11.70 11.83
N ARG A 261 11.81 -12.99 11.73
CA ARG A 261 12.64 -13.70 12.72
C ARG A 261 13.96 -14.17 12.12
N PRO A 262 15.06 -13.41 12.25
CA PRO A 262 16.37 -14.03 12.30
C PRO A 262 16.44 -14.82 13.63
N GLN A 263 16.63 -16.15 13.57
CA GLN A 263 17.11 -16.87 14.77
C GLN A 263 18.50 -16.33 15.12
N ASP A 264 18.89 -16.30 16.39
CA ASP A 264 20.21 -15.82 16.84
C ASP A 264 21.34 -16.29 15.91
N GLY A 265 21.97 -15.34 15.22
CA GLY A 265 23.09 -15.58 14.30
C GLY A 265 22.73 -16.04 12.87
N GLN A 266 21.45 -16.10 12.50
CA GLN A 266 20.99 -16.48 11.14
C GLN A 266 20.58 -15.27 10.30
N VAL A 267 20.92 -15.29 9.01
CA VAL A 267 20.56 -14.25 8.05
C VAL A 267 19.07 -14.35 7.70
N SER A 268 18.35 -13.22 7.72
CA SER A 268 16.95 -13.15 7.29
C SER A 268 16.76 -13.69 5.87
N ARG A 269 15.67 -14.42 5.64
CA ARG A 269 15.33 -14.93 4.29
C ARG A 269 14.69 -13.82 3.48
N THR A 270 15.22 -13.58 2.28
CA THR A 270 14.65 -12.66 1.30
C THR A 270 13.81 -13.42 0.29
N THR A 271 12.60 -12.94 0.01
CA THR A 271 11.82 -13.40 -1.15
C THR A 271 11.68 -12.25 -2.14
N PRO A 272 12.26 -12.36 -3.35
CA PRO A 272 12.14 -11.29 -4.33
C PRO A 272 10.71 -11.21 -4.85
N MET A 273 10.18 -10.00 -4.94
CA MET A 273 8.85 -9.76 -5.49
C MET A 273 8.86 -8.46 -6.29
N ARG A 274 8.32 -8.51 -7.50
CA ARG A 274 8.12 -7.34 -8.34
C ARG A 274 6.67 -7.28 -8.75
N THR A 275 6.10 -6.08 -8.73
CA THR A 275 4.77 -5.84 -9.26
C THR A 275 4.78 -4.59 -10.10
N ALA A 276 3.99 -4.59 -11.18
CA ALA A 276 3.76 -3.42 -12.00
C ALA A 276 2.34 -2.91 -11.74
N VAL A 277 2.23 -1.62 -11.43
CA VAL A 277 0.95 -0.94 -11.29
C VAL A 277 0.87 0.15 -12.36
N PHE A 278 -0.04 -0.05 -13.32
CA PHE A 278 -0.34 0.93 -14.34
C PHE A 278 -1.49 1.82 -13.88
N PHE A 279 -1.37 3.13 -14.14
CA PHE A 279 -2.42 4.09 -13.81
C PHE A 279 -3.64 3.87 -14.72
N ARG A 280 -4.85 3.99 -14.17
CA ARG A 280 -6.09 3.78 -14.94
C ARG A 280 -6.32 4.94 -15.91
N ASN A 281 -6.95 4.66 -17.04
CA ASN A 281 -7.43 5.62 -18.06
C ASN A 281 -6.37 6.29 -18.96
N ARG A 282 -5.16 5.74 -19.09
CA ARG A 282 -4.24 6.15 -20.16
C ARG A 282 -4.52 5.30 -21.40
N ALA A 283 -4.97 5.93 -22.49
CA ALA A 283 -5.00 5.28 -23.79
C ALA A 283 -3.56 5.22 -24.32
N ASP A 284 -3.13 4.02 -24.71
CA ASP A 284 -1.83 3.77 -25.32
C ASP A 284 -1.78 4.32 -26.77
#